data_AF-A0A966FCV7-F1
#
_entry.id   AF-A0A966FCV7-F1
#
_cell.length_a   1.000
_cell.length_b   1.000
_cell.length_c   1.000
_cell.angle_alpha   90.00
_cell.angle_beta   90.00
_cell.angle_gamma   90.00
#
_symmetry.space_group_name_H-M   'P 1'
#
loop_
_entity.id
_entity.type
_entity.pdbx_description
1 polymer ?
#
loop_
_entity_poly.entity_id
_entity_poly.type
_entity_poly.pdbx_seq_one_letter_code
_entity_poly.pdbx_strand_id
1 'polypeptide(L)'
;MQFLIIGKDGKDKKAMERRTVVRQAHLELGDKMEQEGSRWYGCVILDDKGTMIGSMAVMDFPSEKELQEWFKYEPYVTGKVWKTIEVFKCSVKKPWKFNRPQSFFESRLKLSQ
;
A
#
# COMPACT_ATOMS: atom_id res chain seq x y z
N MET A 1 -14.70 -8.28 1.87
CA MET A 1 -14.96 -7.35 0.74
C MET A 1 -13.63 -6.79 0.31
N GLN A 2 -13.32 -6.88 -0.98
CA GLN A 2 -11.99 -6.53 -1.48
C GLN A 2 -11.96 -5.12 -2.05
N PHE A 3 -10.91 -4.39 -1.72
CA PHE A 3 -10.71 -3.00 -2.11
C PHE A 3 -9.32 -2.82 -2.71
N LEU A 4 -9.26 -2.10 -3.83
CA LEU A 4 -8.05 -1.51 -4.37
C LEU A 4 -7.98 -0.06 -3.90
N ILE A 5 -6.90 0.29 -3.21
CA ILE A 5 -6.66 1.64 -2.69
C ILE A 5 -5.45 2.22 -3.41
N ILE A 6 -5.60 3.41 -3.95
CA ILE A 6 -4.50 4.19 -4.53
C ILE A 6 -4.41 5.49 -3.73
N GLY A 7 -3.37 5.59 -2.91
CA GLY A 7 -3.02 6.80 -2.18
C GLY A 7 -1.95 7.58 -2.95
N LYS A 8 -2.25 8.81 -3.37
CA LYS A 8 -1.30 9.70 -4.06
C LYS A 8 -0.75 10.70 -3.07
N ASP A 9 0.58 10.80 -3.01
CA ASP A 9 1.25 11.72 -2.10
C ASP A 9 0.98 13.17 -2.51
N GLY A 10 1.19 14.11 -1.59
CA GLY A 10 1.20 15.53 -1.93
C GLY A 10 2.27 15.86 -2.97
N LYS A 11 2.07 16.93 -3.74
CA LYS A 11 3.05 17.45 -4.71
C LYS A 11 3.80 18.69 -4.21
N ASP A 12 3.53 19.11 -2.98
CA ASP A 12 4.19 20.24 -2.34
C ASP A 12 5.58 19.86 -1.79
N LYS A 13 6.39 20.87 -1.49
CA LYS A 13 7.78 20.70 -1.02
C LYS A 13 7.92 19.87 0.26
N LYS A 14 6.86 19.75 1.08
CA LYS A 14 6.86 18.96 2.33
C LYS A 14 6.37 17.53 2.14
N ALA A 15 6.05 17.10 0.92
CA ALA A 15 5.47 15.77 0.68
C ALA A 15 6.41 14.63 1.12
N MET A 16 7.66 14.67 0.67
CA MET A 16 8.66 13.66 1.02
C MET A 16 8.98 13.65 2.52
N GLU A 17 9.01 14.82 3.15
CA GLU A 17 9.20 14.94 4.61
C GLU A 17 8.06 14.25 5.36
N ARG A 18 6.79 14.59 5.07
CA ARG A 18 5.62 13.96 5.69
C ARG A 18 5.68 12.44 5.55
N ARG A 19 6.02 11.96 4.35
CA ARG A 19 6.14 10.54 4.05
C ARG A 19 7.20 9.88 4.90
N THR A 20 8.39 10.47 4.96
CA THR A 20 9.55 9.91 5.67
C THR A 20 9.26 9.78 7.17
N VAL A 21 8.67 10.82 7.78
CA VAL A 21 8.35 10.85 9.22
C VAL A 21 7.49 9.67 9.66
N VAL A 22 6.49 9.29 8.86
CA VAL A 22 5.51 8.25 9.25
C VAL A 22 5.69 6.94 8.48
N ARG A 23 6.71 6.84 7.62
CA ARG A 23 6.92 5.66 6.74
C ARG A 23 7.10 4.38 7.53
N GLN A 24 7.88 4.42 8.60
CA GLN A 24 8.14 3.22 9.41
C GLN A 24 6.84 2.67 10.01
N ALA A 25 6.02 3.54 10.61
CA ALA A 25 4.71 3.16 11.14
C ALA A 25 3.76 2.62 10.05
N HIS A 26 3.76 3.19 8.84
CA HIS A 26 2.98 2.68 7.72
C HIS A 26 3.39 1.25 7.32
N LEU A 27 4.70 0.98 7.29
CA LEU A 27 5.22 -0.34 6.95
C LEU A 27 4.87 -1.37 8.03
N GLU A 28 5.09 -1.04 9.30
CA GLU A 28 4.75 -1.92 10.43
C GLU A 28 3.26 -2.25 10.50
N LEU A 29 2.39 -1.26 10.23
CA LEU A 29 0.95 -1.51 10.10
C LEU A 29 0.67 -2.47 8.92
N GLY A 30 1.34 -2.24 7.79
CA GLY A 30 1.26 -3.12 6.62
C GLY A 30 1.60 -4.57 6.92
N ASP A 31 2.77 -4.80 7.52
CA ASP A 31 3.29 -6.12 7.85
C ASP A 31 2.33 -6.87 8.80
N LYS A 32 1.80 -6.17 9.82
CA LYS A 32 0.78 -6.72 10.71
C LYS A 32 -0.47 -7.14 9.95
N MET A 33 -0.96 -6.28 9.05
CA MET A 33 -2.18 -6.56 8.29
C MET A 33 -2.01 -7.68 7.26
N GLU A 34 -0.80 -7.86 6.73
CA GLU A 34 -0.46 -9.00 5.88
C GLU A 34 -0.47 -10.32 6.67
N GLN A 35 0.06 -10.31 7.91
CA GLN A 35 -0.02 -11.46 8.81
C GLN A 35 -1.46 -11.81 9.20
N GLU A 36 -2.30 -10.80 9.43
CA GLU A 36 -3.72 -10.96 9.78
C GLU A 36 -4.61 -11.26 8.56
N GLY A 37 -4.09 -11.11 7.34
CA GLY A 37 -4.80 -11.39 6.09
C GLY A 37 -5.73 -10.28 5.58
N SER A 38 -5.73 -9.11 6.21
CA SER A 38 -6.55 -7.95 5.80
C SER A 38 -5.89 -7.08 4.73
N ARG A 39 -4.55 -7.14 4.59
CA ARG A 39 -3.80 -6.59 3.45
C ARG A 39 -3.20 -7.75 2.66
N TRP A 40 -3.41 -7.76 1.35
CA TRP A 40 -2.89 -8.83 0.50
C TRP A 40 -1.63 -8.42 -0.24
N TYR A 41 -1.61 -7.19 -0.75
CA TYR A 41 -0.46 -6.66 -1.46
C TYR A 41 -0.29 -5.16 -1.20
N GLY A 42 0.95 -4.72 -1.22
CA GLY A 42 1.34 -3.32 -1.15
C GLY A 42 2.43 -3.01 -2.15
N CYS A 43 2.39 -1.82 -2.74
CA CYS A 43 3.55 -1.28 -3.44
C CYS A 43 3.66 0.22 -3.27
N VAL A 44 4.89 0.72 -3.43
CA VAL A 44 5.15 2.15 -3.64
C VAL A 44 4.97 2.47 -5.11
N ILE A 45 4.31 3.59 -5.42
CA ILE A 45 4.24 4.15 -6.76
C ILE A 45 5.43 5.10 -6.90
N LEU A 46 6.22 4.91 -7.97
CA LEU A 46 7.40 5.71 -8.29
C LEU A 46 7.13 6.59 -9.52
N ASP A 47 7.76 7.76 -9.58
CA ASP A 47 7.90 8.52 -10.82
C ASP A 47 9.09 8.02 -11.67
N ASP A 48 9.28 8.62 -12.83
CA ASP A 48 10.36 8.28 -13.78
C ASP A 48 11.77 8.48 -13.20
N LYS A 49 11.91 9.22 -12.09
CA LYS A 49 13.17 9.46 -11.38
C LYS A 49 13.36 8.53 -10.19
N GLY A 50 12.44 7.60 -9.95
CA GLY A 50 12.44 6.72 -8.78
C GLY A 50 12.00 7.41 -7.49
N THR A 51 11.42 8.61 -7.58
CA THR A 51 10.87 9.32 -6.42
C THR A 51 9.53 8.69 -6.06
N MET A 52 9.28 8.54 -4.77
CA MET A 52 8.06 7.95 -4.27
C MET A 52 6.92 8.98 -4.33
N ILE A 53 5.85 8.67 -5.06
CA ILE A 53 4.73 9.59 -5.34
C ILE A 53 3.38 9.06 -4.88
N GLY A 54 3.36 7.89 -4.25
CA GLY A 54 2.15 7.28 -3.72
C GLY A 54 2.36 5.85 -3.31
N SER A 55 1.24 5.18 -3.06
CA SER A 55 1.17 3.77 -2.73
C SER A 55 -0.10 3.16 -3.31
N MET A 56 -0.06 1.85 -3.57
CA MET A 56 -1.24 1.06 -3.84
C MET A 56 -1.33 -0.09 -2.83
N ALA A 57 -2.55 -0.40 -2.38
CA ALA A 57 -2.83 -1.56 -1.55
C ALA A 57 -4.06 -2.32 -2.07
N VAL A 58 -3.99 -3.64 -2.00
CA VAL A 58 -5.16 -4.52 -2.15
C VAL A 58 -5.49 -5.08 -0.78
N MET A 59 -6.71 -4.88 -0.32
CA MET A 59 -7.14 -5.18 1.05
C MET A 59 -8.46 -5.95 1.05
N ASP A 60 -8.70 -6.71 2.11
CA ASP A 60 -9.95 -7.42 2.35
C ASP A 60 -10.50 -7.07 3.74
N PHE A 61 -11.67 -6.44 3.78
CA PHE A 61 -12.37 -6.04 4.99
C PHE A 61 -13.78 -6.61 5.05
N PRO A 62 -14.36 -6.88 6.24
CA PRO A 62 -15.73 -7.38 6.36
C PRO A 62 -16.77 -6.49 5.68
N SER A 63 -16.63 -5.17 5.77
CA SER A 63 -17.48 -4.18 5.10
C SER A 63 -16.72 -2.87 4.78
N GLU A 64 -17.41 -1.94 4.13
CA GLU A 64 -16.90 -0.58 3.91
C GLU A 64 -16.67 0.17 5.23
N LYS A 65 -17.41 -0.15 6.29
CA LYS A 65 -17.25 0.49 7.60
C LYS A 65 -15.86 0.22 8.18
N GLU A 66 -15.39 -1.03 8.14
CA GLU A 66 -14.06 -1.38 8.66
C GLU A 66 -12.94 -0.75 7.83
N LEU A 67 -13.14 -0.59 6.51
CA LEU A 67 -12.23 0.21 5.67
C LEU A 67 -12.17 1.67 6.14
N GLN A 68 -13.32 2.29 6.44
CA GLN A 68 -13.35 3.67 6.93
C GLN A 68 -12.71 3.80 8.33
N GLU A 69 -12.88 2.82 9.21
CA GLU A 69 -12.19 2.80 10.49
C GLU A 69 -10.67 2.71 10.31
N TRP A 70 -10.19 1.91 9.36
CA TRP A 70 -8.77 1.82 9.03
C TRP A 70 -8.17 3.17 8.61
N PHE A 71 -8.87 3.94 7.76
CA PHE A 71 -8.39 5.26 7.35
C PHE A 71 -8.17 6.24 8.51
N LYS A 72 -8.82 6.05 9.67
CA LYS A 72 -8.66 6.92 10.83
C LYS A 72 -7.33 6.77 11.53
N TYR A 73 -6.65 5.64 11.38
CA TYR A 73 -5.37 5.35 12.03
C TYR A 73 -4.25 5.00 11.05
N GLU A 74 -4.54 4.86 9.76
CA GLU A 74 -3.53 4.66 8.74
C GLU A 74 -2.51 5.84 8.74
N PRO A 75 -1.19 5.57 8.88
CA PRO A 75 -0.18 6.63 9.04
C PRO A 75 -0.03 7.59 7.86
N TYR A 76 -0.17 7.14 6.62
CA TYR A 76 -0.13 8.01 5.44
C TYR A 76 -1.37 8.92 5.31
N VAL A 77 -2.52 8.55 5.87
CA VAL A 77 -3.72 9.40 5.97
C VAL A 77 -3.58 10.38 7.12
N THR A 78 -3.32 9.88 8.33
CA THR A 78 -3.20 10.71 9.54
C THR A 78 -2.00 11.66 9.47
N GLY A 79 -0.88 11.21 8.89
CA GLY A 79 0.31 12.01 8.56
C GLY A 79 0.13 12.94 7.35
N LYS A 80 -1.05 12.96 6.72
CA LYS A 80 -1.38 13.81 5.56
C LYS A 80 -0.41 13.62 4.38
N VAL A 81 0.13 12.42 4.24
CA VAL A 81 1.00 12.00 3.14
C VAL A 81 0.15 11.85 1.89
N TRP A 82 -0.87 11.00 1.94
CA TRP A 82 -1.85 10.85 0.87
C TRP A 82 -2.78 12.07 0.83
N LYS A 83 -2.70 12.83 -0.26
CA LYS A 83 -3.57 13.99 -0.54
C LYS A 83 -4.78 13.62 -1.39
N THR A 84 -4.68 12.54 -2.14
CA THR A 84 -5.79 11.96 -2.88
C THR A 84 -5.81 10.47 -2.59
N ILE A 85 -7.00 9.94 -2.31
CA ILE A 85 -7.21 8.51 -2.07
C ILE A 85 -8.34 8.08 -2.99
N GLU A 86 -8.04 7.13 -3.87
CA GLU A 86 -9.02 6.50 -4.73
C GLU A 86 -9.27 5.08 -4.21
N VAL A 87 -10.54 4.71 -4.11
CA VAL A 87 -10.97 3.41 -3.59
C VAL A 87 -11.88 2.75 -4.62
N PHE A 88 -11.55 1.54 -5.02
CA PHE A 88 -12.33 0.73 -5.93
C PHE A 88 -12.71 -0.59 -5.27
N LYS A 89 -13.99 -0.98 -5.34
CA LYS A 89 -14.38 -2.37 -5.08
C LYS A 89 -13.72 -3.24 -6.15
N CYS A 90 -13.08 -4.31 -5.73
CA CYS A 90 -12.42 -5.23 -6.65
C CYS A 90 -12.73 -6.69 -6.30
N SER A 91 -12.30 -7.61 -7.17
CA SER A 91 -12.38 -9.04 -6.95
C SER A 91 -11.16 -9.72 -7.55
N VAL A 92 -10.25 -10.17 -6.70
CA VAL A 92 -9.06 -10.93 -7.08
C VAL A 92 -9.50 -12.35 -7.41
N LYS A 93 -9.46 -12.68 -8.71
CA LYS A 93 -10.02 -13.93 -9.26
C LYS A 93 -9.50 -15.21 -8.60
N LYS A 94 -8.27 -15.24 -8.06
CA LYS A 94 -7.65 -16.38 -7.34
C LYS A 94 -6.47 -15.87 -6.45
N PRO A 95 -6.69 -15.45 -5.19
CA PRO A 95 -5.65 -14.82 -4.38
C PRO A 95 -4.42 -15.71 -4.11
N TRP A 96 -4.59 -17.03 -3.99
CA TRP A 96 -3.48 -17.98 -3.80
C TRP A 96 -2.53 -18.11 -5.01
N LYS A 97 -2.89 -17.60 -6.19
CA LYS A 97 -2.02 -17.66 -7.38
C LYS A 97 -0.73 -16.85 -7.23
N PHE A 98 -0.68 -15.93 -6.28
CA PHE A 98 0.48 -15.09 -6.03
C PHE A 98 1.47 -15.71 -5.03
N ASN A 99 1.18 -16.91 -4.49
CA ASN A 99 2.10 -17.66 -3.63
C ASN A 99 3.25 -18.25 -4.45
N ARG A 100 4.22 -17.39 -4.82
CA ARG A 100 5.51 -17.82 -5.36
C ARG A 100 6.52 -17.91 -4.23
N PRO A 101 7.43 -18.89 -4.25
CA PRO A 101 8.50 -18.94 -3.26
C PRO A 101 9.40 -17.71 -3.41
N GLN A 102 10.02 -17.26 -2.32
CA GLN A 102 10.95 -16.11 -2.32
C GLN A 102 12.02 -16.22 -3.43
N SER A 103 12.53 -17.43 -3.68
CA SER A 103 13.52 -17.70 -4.74
C SER A 103 13.06 -17.28 -6.14
N PHE A 104 11.76 -17.32 -6.43
CA PHE A 104 11.21 -16.81 -7.69
C PHE A 104 11.49 -15.31 -7.84
N PHE A 105 11.25 -14.53 -6.80
CA PHE A 105 11.43 -13.07 -6.84
C PHE A 105 12.91 -12.68 -6.86
N GLU A 106 13.76 -13.36 -6.07
CA GLU A 106 15.20 -13.13 -6.06
C GLU A 106 15.84 -13.41 -7.41
N SER A 107 15.41 -14.47 -8.11
CA SER A 107 15.91 -14.78 -9.46
C SER A 107 15.59 -13.67 -10.47
N ARG A 108 14.45 -12.97 -10.29
CA ARG A 108 14.00 -11.89 -11.17
C ARG A 108 14.78 -10.60 -10.94
N LEU A 109 15.17 -10.30 -9.71
CA LEU A 109 15.98 -9.10 -9.39
C LEU A 109 17.36 -9.15 -10.08
N LYS A 110 17.91 -10.35 -10.29
CA LYS A 110 19.17 -10.54 -11.03
C LYS A 110 19.05 -10.23 -12.52
N LEU A 111 17.85 -10.29 -13.10
CA LEU A 111 17.61 -9.96 -14.51
C LEU A 111 17.47 -8.45 -14.76
N SER A 112 17.22 -7.68 -13.69
CA SER A 112 17.06 -6.23 -13.73
C SER A 112 18.33 -5.45 -13.32
N GLN A 113 19.43 -6.17 -13.06
CA GLN A 113 20.78 -5.63 -12.87
C GLN A 113 21.57 -5.80 -14.16
#